data_AF-A0A0J1FKD6-F1
#
_entry.id   AF-A0A0J1FKD6-F1
#
_cell.length_a   1.000
_cell.length_b   1.000
_cell.length_c   1.000
_cell.angle_alpha   90.00
_cell.angle_beta   90.00
_cell.angle_gamma   90.00
#
_symmetry.space_group_name_H-M   'P 1'
#
loop_
_entity.id
_entity.type
_entity.pdbx_description
1 polymer ?
#
loop_
_entity_poly.entity_id
_entity_poly.type
_entity_poly.pdbx_seq_one_letter_code
_entity_poly.pdbx_strand_id
1 'polypeptide(L)'
;MKPVEQTPARLELLLKLTFAKNIPAEYMIAEMKKAKHKCMKGLEECLKREQELISNEKAREDSGYPYWLATVRYGIDNAWFRIKWCEETIESIKAHKK
;
A
#
# COMPACT_ATOMS: atom_id res chain seq x y z
N MET A 1 -9.10 -13.93 22.18
CA MET A 1 -9.50 -12.85 21.25
C MET A 1 -10.91 -13.14 20.77
N LYS A 2 -11.77 -12.12 20.60
CA LYS A 2 -13.03 -12.29 19.88
C LYS A 2 -12.73 -12.53 18.39
N PRO A 3 -13.64 -13.18 17.62
CA PRO A 3 -13.48 -13.30 16.17
C PRO A 3 -13.27 -11.92 15.52
N VAL A 4 -12.52 -11.90 14.42
CA VAL A 4 -12.29 -10.66 13.66
C VAL A 4 -13.63 -10.16 13.11
N GLU A 5 -14.03 -8.96 13.50
CA GLU A 5 -15.20 -8.29 12.94
C GLU A 5 -14.85 -7.66 11.58
N GLN A 6 -15.65 -7.95 10.56
CA GLN A 6 -15.46 -7.36 9.25
C GLN A 6 -15.90 -5.89 9.28
N THR A 7 -14.93 -4.99 9.16
CA THR A 7 -15.22 -3.57 8.93
C THR A 7 -15.18 -3.28 7.44
N PRO A 8 -16.23 -2.67 6.85
CA PRO A 8 -16.20 -2.29 5.44
C PRO A 8 -15.01 -1.37 5.14
N ALA A 9 -14.26 -1.68 4.09
CA ALA A 9 -13.11 -0.87 3.71
C ALA A 9 -13.55 0.50 3.16
N ARG A 10 -13.16 1.59 3.81
CA ARG A 10 -13.37 2.95 3.29
C ARG A 10 -12.24 3.32 2.33
N LEU A 11 -12.46 3.07 1.04
CA LEU A 11 -11.47 3.28 -0.03
C LEU A 11 -11.78 4.54 -0.85
N GLU A 12 -11.66 5.71 -0.22
CA GLU A 12 -12.04 7.00 -0.83
C GLU A 12 -11.32 7.31 -2.15
N LEU A 13 -10.04 6.91 -2.29
CA LEU A 13 -9.31 7.05 -3.54
C LEU A 13 -9.98 6.28 -4.69
N LEU A 14 -10.44 5.05 -4.42
CA LEU A 14 -11.13 4.23 -5.43
C LEU A 14 -12.47 4.83 -5.80
N LEU A 15 -13.21 5.32 -4.80
CA LEU A 15 -14.47 6.02 -5.03
C LEU A 15 -14.27 7.24 -5.95
N LYS A 16 -13.24 8.05 -5.67
CA LYS A 16 -12.87 9.20 -6.50
C LYS A 16 -12.49 8.77 -7.92
N LEU A 17 -11.72 7.69 -8.05
CA LEU A 17 -11.32 7.14 -9.35
C LEU A 17 -12.53 6.69 -10.20
N THR A 18 -13.55 6.09 -9.58
CA THR A 18 -14.81 5.70 -10.26
C THR A 18 -15.47 6.88 -10.99
N PHE A 19 -15.38 8.09 -10.43
CA PHE A 19 -15.99 9.29 -10.99
C PHE A 19 -14.98 10.22 -11.70
N ALA A 20 -13.73 9.79 -11.85
CA ALA A 20 -12.65 10.64 -12.36
C ALA A 20 -12.81 11.06 -13.84
N LYS A 21 -13.71 10.42 -14.59
CA LYS A 21 -14.02 10.83 -15.98
C LYS A 21 -14.57 12.26 -16.08
N ASN A 22 -15.09 12.81 -14.99
CA ASN A 22 -15.74 14.13 -14.95
C ASN A 22 -14.77 15.26 -14.58
N ILE A 23 -13.46 14.98 -14.44
CA ILE A 23 -12.44 15.96 -14.06
C ILE A 23 -11.24 15.87 -15.01
N PRO A 24 -10.36 16.90 -15.06
CA PRO A 24 -9.13 16.82 -15.84
C PRO A 24 -8.26 15.63 -15.42
N ALA A 25 -7.79 14.85 -16.39
CA ALA A 25 -6.98 13.65 -16.16
C ALA A 25 -5.72 13.94 -15.34
N GLU A 26 -5.13 15.12 -15.52
CA GLU A 26 -3.95 15.59 -14.79
C GLU A 26 -4.18 15.64 -13.28
N TYR A 27 -5.40 16.01 -12.86
CA TYR A 27 -5.76 16.03 -11.46
C TYR A 27 -5.72 14.62 -10.87
N MET A 28 -6.36 13.66 -11.55
CA MET A 28 -6.37 12.28 -11.07
C MET A 28 -4.96 11.68 -11.10
N ILE A 29 -4.17 11.94 -12.15
CA ILE A 29 -2.77 11.50 -12.22
C ILE A 29 -1.96 12.08 -11.04
N ALA A 30 -2.16 13.34 -10.67
CA ALA A 30 -1.48 13.95 -9.54
C ALA A 30 -1.84 13.27 -8.21
N GLU A 31 -3.11 12.96 -7.99
CA GLU A 31 -3.55 12.21 -6.81
C GLU A 31 -3.01 10.77 -6.78
N MET A 32 -2.96 10.08 -7.92
CA MET A 32 -2.33 8.75 -8.02
C MET A 32 -0.84 8.80 -7.71
N LYS A 33 -0.11 9.83 -8.17
CA LYS A 33 1.31 10.05 -7.82
C LYS A 33 1.49 10.30 -6.32
N LYS A 34 0.61 11.09 -5.70
CA LYS A 34 0.62 11.30 -4.24
C LYS A 34 0.37 9.99 -3.49
N ALA A 35 -0.59 9.19 -3.94
CA ALA A 35 -0.89 7.88 -3.36
C ALA A 35 0.30 6.92 -3.47
N LYS A 36 0.93 6.83 -4.66
CA LYS A 36 2.17 6.08 -4.89
C LYS A 36 3.27 6.51 -3.91
N HIS A 37 3.53 7.81 -3.81
CA HIS A 37 4.59 8.35 -2.93
C HIS A 37 4.36 7.99 -1.46
N LYS A 38 3.12 8.05 -0.98
CA LYS A 38 2.77 7.61 0.38
C LYS A 38 3.05 6.12 0.58
N CYS A 39 2.74 5.29 -0.42
CA CYS A 39 3.01 3.84 -0.36
C CYS A 39 4.52 3.55 -0.37
N MET A 40 5.32 4.28 -1.16
CA MET A 40 6.78 4.14 -1.18
C MET A 40 7.41 4.45 0.18
N LYS A 41 6.98 5.53 0.84
CA LYS A 41 7.43 5.83 2.21
C LYS A 41 7.06 4.73 3.20
N GLY A 42 5.82 4.24 3.13
CA GLY A 42 5.37 3.14 3.98
C GLY A 42 6.15 1.84 3.73
N LEU A 43 6.51 1.58 2.47
CA LEU A 43 7.35 0.43 2.09
C LEU A 43 8.74 0.53 2.71
N GLU A 44 9.39 1.70 2.64
CA GLU A 44 10.70 1.94 3.26
C GLU A 44 10.67 1.66 4.77
N GLU A 45 9.65 2.14 5.47
CA GLU A 45 9.47 1.88 6.90
C GLU A 45 9.26 0.39 7.21
N CYS A 46 8.45 -0.31 6.41
CA CYS A 46 8.21 -1.74 6.62
C CYS A 46 9.45 -2.58 6.33
N LEU A 47 10.19 -2.28 5.25
CA LEU A 47 11.46 -2.95 4.94
C LEU A 47 12.50 -2.74 6.04
N LYS A 48 12.58 -1.53 6.60
CA LYS A 48 13.46 -1.25 7.74
C LYS A 48 13.09 -2.12 8.94
N ARG A 49 11.80 -2.20 9.30
CA ARG A 49 11.32 -3.04 10.40
C ARG A 49 11.54 -4.53 10.16
N GLU A 50 11.36 -4.99 8.92
CA GLU A 50 11.66 -6.38 8.55
C GLU A 50 13.14 -6.68 8.80
N GLN A 51 14.03 -5.79 8.36
CA GLN A 51 15.46 -5.95 8.62
C GLN A 51 15.80 -5.94 10.13
N GLU A 52 15.22 -5.01 10.89
CA GLU A 52 15.41 -4.96 12.36
C GLU A 52 14.97 -6.27 13.03
N LEU A 53 13.89 -6.90 12.57
CA LEU A 53 13.41 -8.19 13.09
C LEU A 53 14.34 -9.35 12.68
N ILE A 54 14.76 -9.40 11.41
CA ILE A 54 15.59 -10.50 10.88
C ILE A 54 17.00 -10.48 11.47
N SER A 55 17.55 -9.29 11.68
CA SER A 55 18.92 -9.09 12.20
C SER A 55 19.04 -9.25 13.71
N ASN A 56 17.92 -9.28 14.45
CA ASN A 56 17.91 -9.43 15.89
C ASN A 56 17.71 -10.90 16.32
N GLU A 57 18.80 -11.55 16.74
CA GLU A 57 18.80 -12.95 17.19
C GLU A 57 17.82 -13.19 18.34
N LYS A 58 17.77 -12.28 19.32
CA LYS A 58 16.83 -12.38 20.44
C LYS A 58 15.37 -12.30 20.00
N ALA A 59 15.09 -11.45 19.01
CA ALA A 59 13.74 -11.38 18.45
C ALA A 59 13.35 -12.69 17.77
N ARG A 60 14.29 -13.39 17.12
CA ARG A 60 14.04 -14.67 16.43
C ARG A 60 13.79 -15.85 17.36
N GLU A 61 14.28 -15.79 18.60
CA GLU A 61 14.02 -16.80 19.63
C GLU A 61 12.65 -16.63 20.29
N ASP A 62 12.04 -15.44 20.16
CA ASP A 62 10.73 -15.17 20.73
C ASP A 62 9.62 -15.91 19.95
N SER A 63 8.72 -16.57 20.67
CA SER A 63 7.53 -17.21 20.10
C SER A 63 6.63 -16.27 19.29
N GLY A 64 6.71 -14.95 19.55
CA GLY A 64 6.02 -13.88 18.84
C GLY A 64 6.58 -13.59 17.44
N TYR A 65 7.83 -13.95 17.17
CA TYR A 65 8.55 -13.65 15.94
C TYR A 65 7.78 -13.91 14.65
N PRO A 66 7.23 -15.12 14.40
CA PRO A 66 6.52 -15.39 13.15
C PRO A 66 5.30 -14.49 12.96
N TYR A 67 4.61 -14.11 14.05
CA TYR A 67 3.42 -13.26 14.00
C TYR A 67 3.76 -11.80 13.70
N TRP A 68 4.84 -11.29 14.30
CA TRP A 68 5.34 -9.93 14.02
C TRP A 68 5.85 -9.81 12.59
N LEU A 69 6.64 -10.79 12.15
CA LEU A 69 7.18 -10.83 10.78
C LEU A 69 6.04 -10.92 9.75
N ALA A 70 5.02 -11.74 9.99
CA ALA A 70 3.85 -11.83 9.12
C ALA A 70 3.12 -10.48 8.98
N THR A 71 3.02 -9.72 10.08
CA THR A 71 2.37 -8.39 10.07
C THR A 71 3.17 -7.38 9.24
N VAL A 72 4.50 -7.37 9.38
CA VAL A 72 5.37 -6.47 8.61
C VAL A 72 5.34 -6.83 7.12
N ARG A 73 5.42 -8.13 6.79
CA ARG A 73 5.37 -8.61 5.40
C ARG A 73 4.05 -8.31 4.72
N TYR A 74 2.93 -8.42 5.44
CA TYR A 74 1.64 -7.95 4.92
C TYR A 74 1.69 -6.47 4.50
N GLY A 75 2.34 -5.62 5.32
CA GLY A 75 2.55 -4.21 4.97
C GLY A 75 3.40 -4.01 3.72
N ILE A 76 4.49 -4.77 3.59
CA ILE A 76 5.39 -4.77 2.41
C ILE A 76 4.62 -5.14 1.15
N ASP A 77 3.92 -6.28 1.18
CA ASP A 77 3.18 -6.80 0.02
C ASP A 77 2.05 -5.84 -0.39
N ASN A 78 1.35 -5.26 0.59
CA ASN A 78 0.31 -4.28 0.31
C ASN A 78 0.87 -3.01 -0.33
N ALA A 79 2.02 -2.52 0.15
CA ALA A 79 2.66 -1.34 -0.42
C ALA A 79 3.16 -1.58 -1.84
N TRP A 80 3.81 -2.72 -2.11
CA TRP A 80 4.23 -3.11 -3.46
C TRP A 80 3.07 -3.18 -4.44
N PHE A 81 1.99 -3.87 -4.06
CA PHE A 81 0.77 -3.94 -4.86
C PHE A 81 0.24 -2.53 -5.18
N ARG A 82 0.11 -1.66 -4.18
CA ARG A 82 -0.42 -0.30 -4.37
C ARG A 82 0.47 0.57 -5.26
N ILE A 83 1.79 0.48 -5.11
CA ILE A 83 2.75 1.22 -5.94
C ILE A 83 2.56 0.82 -7.40
N LYS A 84 2.59 -0.49 -7.68
CA LYS A 84 2.40 -1.04 -9.02
C LYS A 84 1.04 -0.63 -9.61
N TRP A 85 -0.04 -0.80 -8.84
CA TRP A 85 -1.38 -0.43 -9.26
C TRP A 85 -1.50 1.07 -9.59
N CYS A 86 -0.83 1.94 -8.82
CA CYS A 86 -0.81 3.37 -9.11
C CYS A 86 -0.12 3.68 -10.45
N GLU A 87 1.00 3.01 -10.75
CA GLU A 87 1.72 3.18 -12.02
C GLU A 87 0.88 2.70 -13.20
N GLU A 88 0.34 1.48 -13.13
CA GLU A 88 -0.52 0.90 -14.18
C GLU A 88 -1.75 1.78 -14.44
N THR A 89 -2.35 2.33 -13.39
CA THR A 89 -3.50 3.23 -13.50
C THR A 89 -3.11 4.55 -14.16
N ILE A 90 -1.96 5.15 -13.80
CA ILE A 90 -1.48 6.39 -14.42
C ILE A 90 -1.23 6.19 -15.92
N GLU A 91 -0.57 5.09 -16.29
CA GLU A 91 -0.32 4.80 -17.71
C GLU A 91 -1.61 4.54 -18.48
N SER A 92 -2.58 3.86 -17.86
CA SER A 92 -3.91 3.65 -18.45
C SER A 92 -4.65 4.97 -18.72
N ILE A 93 -4.62 5.92 -17.76
CA ILE A 93 -5.23 7.25 -17.92
C ILE A 93 -4.54 8.02 -19.06
N LYS A 94 -3.21 8.03 -19.10
CA LYS A 94 -2.45 8.72 -20.16
C LYS A 94 -2.75 8.15 -21.55
N ALA A 95 -2.83 6.83 -21.68
CA ALA A 95 -3.09 6.16 -22.96
C ALA A 95 -4.47 6.47 -23.56
N HIS A 96 -5.44 6.83 -22.71
CA HIS A 96 -6.82 7.15 -23.13
C HIS A 96 -7.13 8.65 -23.11
N LYS A 97 -6.11 9.48 -22.83
CA LYS A 97 -6.21 10.92 -22.95
C LYS A 97 -6.10 11.28 -24.44
N LYS A 98 -7.22 11.63 -25.06
CA LYS A 98 -7.22 12.31 -26.37
C LYS A 98 -6.75 13.75 -26.21
#